data_AF-A0A937W621-F1
#
_entry.id   AF-A0A937W621-F1
#
_cell.length_a   1.000
_cell.length_b   1.000
_cell.length_c   1.000
_cell.angle_alpha   90.00
_cell.angle_beta   90.00
_cell.angle_gamma   90.00
#
_symmetry.space_group_name_H-M   'P 1'
#
loop_
_entity.id
_entity.type
_entity.pdbx_description
1 polymer ?
#
loop_
_entity_poly.entity_id
_entity_poly.type
_entity_poly.pdbx_seq_one_letter_code
_entity_poly.pdbx_strand_id
1 'polypeptide(L)'
;MTGEYGGLTLRPYQALCAVCSLGEEDSGPKDEKLKDILDAVRKNPDMPITLKCNVGDVFLFQDPGTEDDKPEGAEYNRRRDLEMLLLLNLVPGVTVTARILFNRILDRITTVLGICGYDTVTSDVWKGCPKAMSGCYEKAREKGTAAIIPPRSEEEMEREKKESLEAMYKARKTGITIRPHILLCAVCQYGGGVRPPFKPDNLPELIQLILKEPDTLITLAEGADWMMCAPCPNCVPRLNACVNVNGSGGLTNQLRDLRTLQKLSLTYGTTMNARELYKLIFEKIPSTLDICRLDSPNPSVWWDGCGARTTNNENYEKGREMLKHVSENSPSSPLIKGDKGGRGLYISG
;
A
#
# COMPACT_ATOMS: atom_id res chain seq x y z
N MET A 1 24.74 -13.29 7.16
CA MET A 1 24.60 -11.86 7.46
C MET A 1 23.18 -11.62 7.94
N THR A 2 22.96 -11.55 9.24
CA THR A 2 21.66 -11.18 9.83
C THR A 2 21.56 -9.66 9.79
N GLY A 3 20.90 -9.12 8.76
CA GLY A 3 20.64 -7.68 8.69
C GLY A 3 19.79 -7.19 9.86
N GLU A 4 19.84 -5.89 10.10
CA GLU A 4 19.12 -5.15 11.17
C GLU A 4 17.62 -5.50 11.29
N TYR A 5 17.01 -6.02 10.23
CA TYR A 5 15.58 -6.27 10.15
C TYR A 5 15.13 -7.68 10.56
N GLY A 6 16.02 -8.67 10.69
CA GLY A 6 15.66 -10.07 10.92
C GLY A 6 14.76 -10.66 9.83
N GLY A 7 15.17 -11.73 9.15
CA GLY A 7 14.36 -12.34 8.08
C GLY A 7 13.83 -13.72 8.45
N LEU A 8 12.70 -14.11 7.86
CA LEU A 8 12.26 -15.51 7.86
C LEU A 8 12.55 -16.15 6.51
N THR A 9 12.93 -17.43 6.54
CA THR A 9 12.95 -18.29 5.36
C THR A 9 11.83 -19.31 5.52
N LEU A 10 10.91 -19.35 4.56
CA LEU A 10 9.74 -20.23 4.60
C LEU A 10 9.66 -21.07 3.33
N ARG A 11 9.09 -22.27 3.45
CA ARG A 11 8.45 -22.94 2.30
C ARG A 11 7.18 -22.15 1.92
N PRO A 12 6.85 -21.96 0.63
CA PRO A 12 5.59 -21.34 0.23
C PRO A 12 4.39 -21.90 1.00
N TYR A 13 4.25 -23.23 1.04
CA TYR A 13 3.11 -23.83 1.71
C TYR A 13 3.02 -23.49 3.21
N GLN A 14 4.11 -23.18 3.90
CA GLN A 14 4.09 -22.82 5.33
C GLN A 14 3.37 -21.50 5.55
N ALA A 15 3.54 -20.52 4.65
CA ALA A 15 2.79 -19.27 4.70
C ALA A 15 1.29 -19.51 4.42
N LEU A 16 0.95 -20.41 3.49
CA LEU A 16 -0.43 -20.79 3.22
C LEU A 16 -1.08 -21.54 4.41
N CYS A 17 -0.34 -22.43 5.06
CA CYS A 17 -0.76 -23.11 6.28
C CYS A 17 -0.97 -22.12 7.43
N ALA A 18 -0.10 -21.11 7.57
CA ALA A 18 -0.28 -20.07 8.58
C ALA A 18 -1.62 -19.33 8.39
N VAL A 19 -1.99 -18.99 7.15
CA VAL A 19 -3.33 -18.43 6.87
C VAL A 19 -4.44 -19.42 7.20
N CYS A 20 -4.37 -20.64 6.67
CA CYS A 20 -5.39 -21.67 6.88
C CYS A 20 -5.68 -21.94 8.38
N SER A 21 -4.64 -21.91 9.21
CA SER A 21 -4.75 -22.16 10.66
C SER A 21 -5.64 -21.13 11.39
N LEU A 22 -5.78 -19.91 10.86
CA LEU A 22 -6.63 -18.86 11.44
C LEU A 22 -8.13 -19.13 11.27
N GLY A 23 -8.51 -20.13 10.46
CA GLY A 23 -9.89 -20.55 10.28
C GLY A 23 -10.24 -21.88 10.96
N GLU A 24 -9.32 -22.46 11.75
CA GLU A 24 -9.58 -23.69 12.51
C GLU A 24 -10.37 -23.41 13.79
N GLU A 25 -9.84 -22.54 14.65
CA GLU A 25 -10.44 -22.16 15.94
C GLU A 25 -10.05 -20.71 16.26
N ASP A 26 -10.85 -20.02 17.09
CA ASP A 26 -10.59 -18.62 17.46
C ASP A 26 -9.35 -18.44 18.36
N SER A 27 -8.86 -19.51 18.98
CA SER A 27 -7.65 -19.55 19.81
C SER A 27 -6.34 -19.48 19.01
N GLY A 28 -6.40 -19.61 17.67
CA GLY A 28 -5.23 -19.55 16.78
C GLY A 28 -4.62 -20.93 16.44
N PRO A 29 -3.44 -20.95 15.78
CA PRO A 29 -2.79 -22.20 15.38
C PRO A 29 -2.36 -23.06 16.57
N LYS A 30 -2.65 -24.38 16.48
CA LYS A 30 -2.12 -25.39 17.41
C LYS A 30 -0.67 -25.81 17.10
N ASP A 31 -0.23 -25.59 15.87
CA ASP A 31 1.14 -25.86 15.42
C ASP A 31 2.04 -24.69 15.85
N GLU A 32 3.00 -24.96 16.73
CA GLU A 32 3.91 -23.93 17.28
C GLU A 32 4.73 -23.24 16.18
N LYS A 33 5.12 -23.93 15.10
CA LYS A 33 5.86 -23.32 13.99
C LYS A 33 4.98 -22.32 13.23
N LEU A 34 3.70 -22.64 13.02
CA LEU A 34 2.76 -21.70 12.39
C LEU A 34 2.46 -20.50 13.29
N LYS A 35 2.38 -20.72 14.60
CA LYS A 35 2.24 -19.66 15.60
C LYS A 35 3.43 -18.71 15.59
N ASP A 36 4.65 -19.25 15.61
CA ASP A 36 5.89 -18.46 15.54
C ASP A 36 5.96 -17.59 14.29
N ILE A 37 5.54 -18.13 13.13
CA ILE A 37 5.45 -17.37 11.88
C ILE A 37 4.48 -16.19 12.04
N LEU A 38 3.26 -16.43 12.51
CA LEU A 38 2.24 -15.39 12.66
C LEU A 38 2.65 -14.34 13.69
N ASP A 39 3.25 -14.74 14.80
CA ASP A 39 3.69 -13.82 15.85
C ASP A 39 4.87 -12.95 15.36
N ALA A 40 5.80 -13.52 14.60
CA ALA A 40 6.87 -12.76 13.96
C ALA A 40 6.31 -11.73 12.95
N VAL A 41 5.33 -12.12 12.14
CA VAL A 41 4.68 -11.25 11.15
C VAL A 41 3.88 -10.14 11.83
N ARG A 42 3.16 -10.43 12.91
CA ARG A 42 2.42 -9.42 13.68
C ARG A 42 3.36 -8.41 14.33
N LYS A 43 4.50 -8.88 14.83
CA LYS A 43 5.52 -8.03 15.46
C LYS A 43 6.23 -7.13 14.45
N ASN A 44 6.55 -7.66 13.26
CA ASN A 44 7.24 -6.91 12.20
C ASN A 44 6.68 -7.28 10.82
N PRO A 45 5.53 -6.70 10.41
CA PRO A 45 4.87 -7.05 9.16
C PRO A 45 5.66 -6.66 7.91
N ASP A 46 6.69 -5.84 8.07
CA ASP A 46 7.54 -5.38 6.97
C ASP A 46 8.90 -6.09 6.95
N MET A 47 9.08 -7.15 7.76
CA MET A 47 10.27 -7.99 7.73
C MET A 47 10.42 -8.75 6.42
N PRO A 48 11.65 -9.01 5.94
CA PRO A 48 11.88 -9.82 4.75
C PRO A 48 11.51 -11.29 5.00
N ILE A 49 10.76 -11.87 4.06
CA ILE A 49 10.49 -13.30 3.95
C ILE A 49 11.08 -13.80 2.64
N THR A 50 11.98 -14.78 2.73
CA THR A 50 12.52 -15.50 1.59
C THR A 50 11.74 -16.80 1.40
N LEU A 51 11.14 -17.00 0.23
CA LEU A 51 10.41 -18.22 -0.12
C LEU A 51 11.37 -19.22 -0.77
N LYS A 52 11.64 -20.35 -0.10
CA LYS A 52 12.47 -21.43 -0.64
C LYS A 52 11.66 -22.69 -0.85
N CYS A 53 11.90 -23.45 -1.91
CA CYS A 53 11.29 -24.76 -2.10
C CYS A 53 12.18 -25.67 -2.95
N ASN A 54 12.02 -26.98 -2.82
CA ASN A 54 12.80 -27.91 -3.63
C ASN A 54 12.29 -27.86 -5.07
N VAL A 55 13.07 -27.31 -5.99
CA VAL A 55 12.73 -27.24 -7.43
C VAL A 55 13.77 -27.96 -8.27
N GLY A 56 15.03 -27.96 -7.83
CA GLY A 56 16.16 -28.47 -8.62
C GLY A 56 16.47 -27.58 -9.83
N ASP A 57 17.13 -28.17 -10.82
CA ASP A 57 17.53 -27.52 -12.09
C ASP A 57 18.21 -26.15 -11.85
N VAL A 58 17.93 -25.14 -12.68
CA VAL A 58 18.47 -23.78 -12.56
C VAL A 58 18.11 -23.07 -11.25
N PHE A 59 17.14 -23.57 -10.48
CA PHE A 59 16.73 -23.03 -9.18
C PHE A 59 17.28 -23.84 -7.99
N LEU A 60 18.16 -24.83 -8.21
CA LEU A 60 18.74 -25.68 -7.15
C LEU A 60 19.46 -24.86 -6.06
N PHE A 61 20.00 -23.69 -6.38
CA PHE A 61 20.76 -22.84 -5.45
C PHE A 61 19.96 -22.39 -4.22
N GLN A 62 18.62 -22.43 -4.27
CA GLN A 62 17.75 -22.07 -3.16
C GLN A 62 17.05 -23.27 -2.51
N ASP A 63 17.27 -24.50 -2.99
CA ASP A 63 16.59 -25.69 -2.46
C ASP A 63 16.88 -25.86 -0.95
N PRO A 64 15.84 -25.94 -0.10
CA PRO A 64 16.01 -26.06 1.36
C PRO A 64 16.20 -27.50 1.85
N GLY A 65 16.10 -28.51 0.98
CA GLY A 65 16.09 -29.92 1.38
C GLY A 65 14.71 -30.39 1.87
N THR A 66 14.64 -31.63 2.34
CA THR A 66 13.38 -32.34 2.61
C THR A 66 12.98 -32.38 4.09
N GLU A 67 13.73 -31.70 4.98
CA GLU A 67 13.48 -31.71 6.43
C GLU A 67 12.06 -31.23 6.79
N ASP A 68 11.53 -30.30 6.01
CA ASP A 68 10.20 -29.70 6.17
C ASP A 68 9.13 -30.37 5.28
N ASP A 69 9.40 -31.47 4.60
CA ASP A 69 8.40 -32.10 3.74
C ASP A 69 7.28 -32.76 4.58
N LYS A 70 6.04 -32.67 4.08
CA LYS A 70 4.87 -33.34 4.67
C LYS A 70 4.76 -34.80 4.18
N PRO A 71 4.05 -35.69 4.90
CA PRO A 71 4.02 -37.12 4.63
C PRO A 71 3.53 -37.55 3.24
N GLU A 72 2.86 -36.66 2.52
CA GLU A 72 2.34 -36.93 1.17
C GLU A 72 3.43 -37.06 0.09
N GLY A 73 4.71 -36.87 0.42
CA GLY A 73 5.85 -37.19 -0.47
C GLY A 73 6.46 -36.00 -1.20
N ALA A 74 7.64 -36.18 -1.78
CA ALA A 74 8.47 -35.10 -2.34
C ALA A 74 7.80 -34.39 -3.52
N GLU A 75 7.19 -35.14 -4.44
CA GLU A 75 6.50 -34.61 -5.63
C GLU A 75 5.30 -33.76 -5.25
N TYR A 76 4.52 -34.20 -4.25
CA TYR A 76 3.40 -33.42 -3.75
C TYR A 76 3.85 -32.11 -3.11
N ASN A 77 4.85 -32.16 -2.22
CA ASN A 77 5.38 -30.95 -1.57
C ASN A 77 5.95 -29.96 -2.59
N ARG A 78 6.69 -30.45 -3.60
CA ARG A 78 7.22 -29.64 -4.70
C ARG A 78 6.10 -29.00 -5.52
N ARG A 79 5.09 -29.77 -5.96
CA ARG A 79 3.95 -29.24 -6.73
C ARG A 79 3.19 -28.17 -5.94
N ARG A 80 2.90 -28.43 -4.66
CA ARG A 80 2.17 -27.48 -3.79
C ARG A 80 2.88 -26.14 -3.69
N ASP A 81 4.20 -26.16 -3.52
CA ASP A 81 5.01 -24.94 -3.46
C ASP A 81 5.02 -24.19 -4.81
N LEU A 82 5.20 -24.91 -5.91
CA LEU A 82 5.25 -24.31 -7.26
C LEU A 82 3.89 -23.73 -7.69
N GLU A 83 2.78 -24.40 -7.40
CA GLU A 83 1.43 -23.91 -7.71
C GLU A 83 1.14 -22.59 -6.98
N MET A 84 1.52 -22.53 -5.70
CA MET A 84 1.41 -21.30 -4.92
C MET A 84 2.27 -20.18 -5.52
N LEU A 85 3.54 -20.44 -5.81
CA LEU A 85 4.43 -19.41 -6.40
C LEU A 85 3.91 -18.91 -7.76
N LEU A 86 3.37 -19.80 -8.59
CA LEU A 86 2.74 -19.45 -9.87
C LEU A 86 1.56 -18.50 -9.67
N LEU A 87 0.62 -18.83 -8.78
CA LEU A 87 -0.56 -18.00 -8.50
C LEU A 87 -0.20 -16.63 -7.91
N LEU A 88 0.87 -16.60 -7.10
CA LEU A 88 1.44 -15.39 -6.53
C LEU A 88 2.34 -14.64 -7.51
N ASN A 89 2.59 -15.11 -8.74
CA ASN A 89 3.52 -14.52 -9.70
C ASN A 89 4.91 -14.23 -9.07
N LEU A 90 5.47 -15.23 -8.40
CA LEU A 90 6.75 -15.19 -7.71
C LEU A 90 7.64 -16.37 -8.16
N VAL A 91 8.96 -16.19 -8.03
CA VAL A 91 9.95 -17.23 -8.35
C VAL A 91 10.52 -17.87 -7.07
N PRO A 92 11.00 -19.13 -7.12
CA PRO A 92 11.71 -19.74 -6.01
C PRO A 92 12.93 -18.89 -5.59
N GLY A 93 13.15 -18.76 -4.29
CA GLY A 93 14.23 -17.94 -3.71
C GLY A 93 13.92 -16.44 -3.60
N VAL A 94 12.74 -15.99 -4.04
CA VAL A 94 12.37 -14.57 -3.93
C VAL A 94 12.30 -14.12 -2.47
N THR A 95 12.72 -12.87 -2.23
CA THR A 95 12.53 -12.20 -0.93
C THR A 95 11.58 -11.03 -1.09
N VAL A 96 10.50 -11.02 -0.31
CA VAL A 96 9.50 -9.94 -0.25
C VAL A 96 9.20 -9.61 1.21
N THR A 97 8.53 -8.49 1.51
CA THR A 97 8.09 -8.27 2.91
C THR A 97 6.93 -9.20 3.27
N ALA A 98 6.78 -9.51 4.56
CA ALA A 98 5.66 -10.32 5.03
C ALA A 98 4.30 -9.75 4.61
N ARG A 99 4.13 -8.43 4.71
CA ARG A 99 2.93 -7.72 4.24
C ARG A 99 2.65 -7.95 2.77
N ILE A 100 3.66 -7.88 1.90
CA ILE A 100 3.49 -8.17 0.48
C ILE A 100 3.03 -9.62 0.32
N LEU A 101 3.71 -10.58 0.96
CA LEU A 101 3.37 -12.00 0.85
C LEU A 101 1.92 -12.29 1.26
N PHE A 102 1.50 -11.89 2.45
CA PHE A 102 0.19 -12.26 2.98
C PHE A 102 -0.96 -11.55 2.27
N ASN A 103 -0.80 -10.28 1.86
CA ASN A 103 -1.82 -9.65 1.03
C ASN A 103 -1.98 -10.35 -0.31
N ARG A 104 -0.87 -10.78 -0.94
CA ARG A 104 -0.94 -11.52 -2.19
C ARG A 104 -1.58 -12.89 -2.04
N ILE A 105 -1.31 -13.60 -0.94
CA ILE A 105 -1.98 -14.88 -0.64
C ILE A 105 -3.50 -14.66 -0.59
N LEU A 106 -3.97 -13.68 0.19
CA LEU A 106 -5.40 -13.42 0.36
C LEU A 106 -6.08 -12.90 -0.91
N ASP A 107 -5.38 -12.10 -1.72
CA ASP A 107 -5.86 -11.60 -3.00
C ASP A 107 -5.95 -12.71 -4.06
N ARG A 108 -4.89 -13.51 -4.22
CA ARG A 108 -4.70 -14.41 -5.37
C ARG A 108 -5.16 -15.84 -5.16
N ILE A 109 -5.12 -16.33 -3.93
CA ILE A 109 -5.51 -17.69 -3.59
C ILE A 109 -6.91 -17.60 -2.97
N THR A 110 -7.93 -17.94 -3.75
CA THR A 110 -9.33 -17.91 -3.29
C THR A 110 -9.74 -19.18 -2.56
N THR A 111 -9.09 -20.30 -2.87
CA THR A 111 -9.26 -21.61 -2.23
C THR A 111 -7.94 -22.37 -2.24
N VAL A 112 -7.81 -23.36 -1.37
CA VAL A 112 -6.68 -24.30 -1.36
C VAL A 112 -6.91 -25.57 -2.19
N LEU A 113 -8.10 -25.73 -2.77
CA LEU A 113 -8.35 -26.77 -3.78
C LEU A 113 -7.52 -26.50 -5.03
N GLY A 114 -6.91 -27.55 -5.58
CA GLY A 114 -5.89 -27.46 -6.64
C GLY A 114 -4.46 -27.25 -6.13
N ILE A 115 -4.28 -26.83 -4.87
CA ILE A 115 -2.96 -26.58 -4.25
C ILE A 115 -2.67 -27.64 -3.18
N CYS A 116 -3.50 -27.67 -2.13
CA CYS A 116 -3.35 -28.54 -0.98
C CYS A 116 -4.21 -29.80 -1.07
N GLY A 117 -5.32 -29.77 -1.82
CA GLY A 117 -6.17 -30.93 -2.06
C GLY A 117 -6.72 -30.93 -3.48
N TYR A 118 -7.24 -32.06 -3.93
CA TYR A 118 -7.65 -32.27 -5.32
C TYR A 118 -9.03 -32.96 -5.37
N ASP A 119 -9.83 -32.65 -6.39
CA ASP A 119 -11.15 -33.25 -6.59
C ASP A 119 -11.09 -34.77 -6.80
N THR A 120 -9.97 -35.27 -7.30
CA THR A 120 -9.75 -36.70 -7.52
C THR A 120 -8.38 -37.10 -6.97
N VAL A 121 -8.38 -38.05 -6.04
CA VAL A 121 -7.16 -38.68 -5.53
C VAL A 121 -6.69 -39.71 -6.54
N THR A 122 -5.54 -39.45 -7.17
CA THR A 122 -4.97 -40.34 -8.20
C THR A 122 -4.03 -41.41 -7.65
N SER A 123 -3.52 -41.22 -6.42
CA SER A 123 -2.70 -42.20 -5.67
C SER A 123 -2.58 -41.79 -4.20
N ASP A 124 -1.99 -42.65 -3.36
CA ASP A 124 -1.72 -42.34 -1.96
C ASP A 124 -0.85 -41.08 -1.76
N VAL A 125 0.14 -40.85 -2.64
CA VAL A 125 1.01 -39.66 -2.66
C VAL A 125 0.23 -38.39 -3.03
N TRP A 126 -0.91 -38.54 -3.73
CA TRP A 126 -1.75 -37.43 -4.20
C TRP A 126 -3.05 -37.27 -3.40
N LYS A 127 -3.11 -37.81 -2.17
CA LYS A 127 -4.25 -37.62 -1.24
C LYS A 127 -4.44 -36.15 -0.87
N GLY A 128 -3.34 -35.42 -0.72
CA GLY A 128 -3.33 -34.04 -0.27
C GLY A 128 -3.62 -33.88 1.23
N CYS A 129 -3.63 -32.62 1.65
CA CYS A 129 -3.85 -32.22 3.03
C CYS A 129 -5.29 -32.54 3.45
N PRO A 130 -5.52 -33.23 4.59
CA PRO A 130 -6.88 -33.53 5.09
C PRO A 130 -7.74 -32.29 5.34
N LYS A 131 -7.12 -31.12 5.56
CA LYS A 131 -7.81 -29.85 5.81
C LYS A 131 -8.16 -29.08 4.53
N ALA A 132 -7.77 -29.56 3.35
CA ALA A 132 -7.99 -28.81 2.11
C ALA A 132 -9.48 -28.59 1.77
N MET A 133 -10.38 -29.43 2.29
CA MET A 133 -11.83 -29.33 2.12
C MET A 133 -12.58 -28.87 3.38
N SER A 134 -11.87 -28.46 4.44
CA SER A 134 -12.53 -28.09 5.72
C SER A 134 -13.18 -26.70 5.70
N GLY A 135 -12.89 -25.89 4.68
CA GLY A 135 -13.28 -24.48 4.62
C GLY A 135 -12.46 -23.57 5.53
N CYS A 136 -11.42 -24.08 6.20
CA CYS A 136 -10.61 -23.27 7.14
C CYS A 136 -9.87 -22.13 6.43
N TYR A 137 -9.33 -22.38 5.23
CA TYR A 137 -8.65 -21.34 4.48
C TYR A 137 -9.61 -20.22 4.07
N GLU A 138 -10.78 -20.58 3.54
CA GLU A 138 -11.79 -19.65 3.08
C GLU A 138 -12.31 -18.79 4.25
N LYS A 139 -12.57 -19.39 5.41
CA LYS A 139 -12.92 -18.67 6.65
C LYS A 139 -11.81 -17.71 7.08
N ALA A 140 -10.55 -18.13 7.04
CA ALA A 140 -9.42 -17.26 7.36
C ALA A 140 -9.30 -16.10 6.36
N ARG A 141 -9.54 -16.37 5.08
CA ARG A 141 -9.51 -15.38 4.01
C ARG A 141 -10.60 -14.31 4.19
N GLU A 142 -11.81 -14.71 4.61
CA GLU A 142 -12.91 -13.78 4.92
C GLU A 142 -12.57 -12.81 6.06
N LYS A 143 -11.75 -13.22 7.03
CA LYS A 143 -11.22 -12.33 8.09
C LYS A 143 -10.27 -11.26 7.54
N GLY A 144 -9.74 -11.45 6.34
CA GLY A 144 -8.87 -10.51 5.64
C GLY A 144 -7.50 -10.32 6.29
N THR A 145 -6.72 -9.38 5.76
CA THR A 145 -5.34 -9.14 6.19
C THR A 145 -5.24 -8.74 7.66
N ALA A 146 -6.28 -8.10 8.22
CA ALA A 146 -6.32 -7.68 9.62
C ALA A 146 -6.13 -8.84 10.63
N ALA A 147 -6.49 -10.07 10.26
CA ALA A 147 -6.28 -11.26 11.09
C ALA A 147 -4.79 -11.66 11.24
N ILE A 148 -3.96 -11.22 10.28
CA ILE A 148 -2.53 -11.52 10.20
C ILE A 148 -1.72 -10.29 10.61
N ILE A 149 -2.08 -9.12 10.07
CA ILE A 149 -1.40 -7.85 10.28
C ILE A 149 -2.43 -6.87 10.82
N PRO A 150 -2.45 -6.65 12.14
CA PRO A 150 -3.36 -5.70 12.75
C PRO A 150 -3.22 -4.31 12.12
N PRO A 151 -4.33 -3.61 11.85
CA PRO A 151 -4.27 -2.22 11.42
C PRO A 151 -3.72 -1.34 12.56
N ARG A 152 -3.26 -0.14 12.20
CA ARG A 152 -2.99 0.91 13.19
C ARG A 152 -4.28 1.24 13.94
N SER A 153 -4.18 1.55 15.23
CA SER A 153 -5.37 1.92 16.01
C SER A 153 -5.90 3.28 15.57
N GLU A 154 -7.21 3.47 15.67
CA GLU A 154 -7.81 4.77 15.35
C GLU A 154 -7.30 5.88 16.26
N GLU A 155 -7.14 5.58 17.56
CA GLU A 155 -6.59 6.51 18.55
C GLU A 155 -5.16 6.98 18.20
N GLU A 156 -4.30 6.06 17.72
CA GLU A 156 -2.95 6.41 17.28
C GLU A 156 -3.01 7.34 16.05
N MET A 157 -3.81 7.00 15.05
CA MET A 157 -3.93 7.79 13.82
C MET A 157 -4.53 9.19 14.08
N GLU A 158 -5.50 9.29 14.98
CA GLU A 158 -6.11 10.57 15.38
C GLU A 158 -5.13 11.46 16.15
N ARG A 159 -4.36 10.87 17.10
CA ARG A 159 -3.30 11.58 17.80
C ARG A 159 -2.26 12.11 16.81
N GLU A 160 -1.76 11.25 15.92
CA GLU A 160 -0.77 11.64 14.93
C GLU A 160 -1.31 12.65 13.91
N LYS A 161 -2.60 12.60 13.53
CA LYS A 161 -3.25 13.63 12.71
C LYS A 161 -3.09 15.01 13.35
N LYS A 162 -3.42 15.10 14.65
CA LYS A 162 -3.36 16.37 15.39
C LYS A 162 -1.92 16.90 15.43
N GLU A 163 -0.98 16.06 15.83
CA GLU A 163 0.44 16.42 15.95
C GLU A 163 1.05 16.84 14.60
N SER A 164 0.76 16.09 13.53
CA SER A 164 1.26 16.38 12.19
C SER A 164 0.67 17.67 11.60
N LEU A 165 -0.62 17.96 11.84
CA LEU A 165 -1.21 19.24 11.44
C LEU A 165 -0.59 20.42 12.19
N GLU A 166 -0.40 20.31 13.50
CA GLU A 166 0.27 21.35 14.29
C GLU A 166 1.70 21.63 13.78
N ALA A 167 2.45 20.58 13.45
CA ALA A 167 3.78 20.69 12.87
C ALA A 167 3.75 21.33 11.48
N MET A 168 2.83 20.90 10.61
CA MET A 168 2.61 21.47 9.28
C MET A 168 2.35 22.98 9.35
N TYR A 169 1.42 23.42 10.22
CA TYR A 169 1.11 24.85 10.36
C TYR A 169 2.30 25.65 10.91
N LYS A 170 3.09 25.09 11.83
CA LYS A 170 4.33 25.74 12.33
C LYS A 170 5.38 25.86 11.22
N ALA A 171 5.48 24.86 10.34
CA ALA A 171 6.48 24.80 9.28
C ALA A 171 6.16 25.67 8.04
N ARG A 172 4.99 26.32 7.97
CA ARG A 172 4.55 27.07 6.78
C ARG A 172 5.53 28.13 6.27
N LYS A 173 6.37 28.70 7.14
CA LYS A 173 7.39 29.70 6.79
C LYS A 173 8.80 29.13 6.66
N THR A 174 9.03 27.87 7.02
CA THR A 174 10.35 27.23 7.04
C THR A 174 10.44 26.06 6.06
N GLY A 175 9.31 25.57 5.55
CA GLY A 175 9.23 24.44 4.63
C GLY A 175 8.41 23.31 5.22
N ILE A 176 7.16 23.18 4.78
CA ILE A 176 6.33 22.00 5.02
C ILE A 176 6.89 20.86 4.15
N THR A 177 7.25 19.75 4.77
CA THR A 177 7.76 18.59 4.04
C THR A 177 6.62 17.84 3.37
N ILE A 178 6.86 17.34 2.15
CA ILE A 178 5.88 16.60 1.37
C ILE A 178 6.58 15.77 0.30
N ARG A 179 6.01 14.60 -0.03
CA ARG A 179 6.48 13.81 -1.18
C ARG A 179 6.17 14.51 -2.50
N PRO A 180 7.08 14.51 -3.48
CA PRO A 180 6.84 15.14 -4.77
C PRO A 180 5.52 14.73 -5.44
N HIS A 181 5.24 13.43 -5.58
CA HIS A 181 4.06 13.00 -6.34
C HIS A 181 2.74 13.25 -5.60
N ILE A 182 2.73 13.34 -4.27
CA ILE A 182 1.48 13.54 -3.52
C ILE A 182 0.97 14.99 -3.61
N LEU A 183 1.77 15.92 -4.14
CA LEU A 183 1.28 17.22 -4.60
C LEU A 183 0.27 17.06 -5.74
N LEU A 184 0.47 16.10 -6.65
CA LEU A 184 -0.49 15.78 -7.70
C LEU A 184 -1.72 15.08 -7.11
N CYS A 185 -1.53 14.24 -6.09
CA CYS A 185 -2.64 13.64 -5.34
C CYS A 185 -3.49 14.71 -4.65
N ALA A 186 -2.88 15.76 -4.08
CA ALA A 186 -3.59 16.88 -3.47
C ALA A 186 -4.48 17.61 -4.50
N VAL A 187 -3.96 17.83 -5.72
CA VAL A 187 -4.73 18.41 -6.84
C VAL A 187 -5.89 17.50 -7.23
N CYS A 188 -5.65 16.19 -7.38
CA CYS A 188 -6.71 15.21 -7.66
C CYS A 188 -7.80 15.23 -6.58
N GLN A 189 -7.42 15.17 -5.30
CA GLN A 189 -8.36 15.20 -4.19
C GLN A 189 -9.20 16.49 -4.22
N TYR A 190 -8.56 17.64 -4.44
CA TYR A 190 -9.25 18.92 -4.51
C TYR A 190 -10.24 18.99 -5.68
N GLY A 191 -9.86 18.53 -6.87
CA GLY A 191 -10.77 18.46 -8.03
C GLY A 191 -11.91 17.47 -7.85
N GLY A 192 -11.65 16.37 -7.13
CA GLY A 192 -12.66 15.39 -6.69
C GLY A 192 -13.58 15.89 -5.59
N GLY A 193 -13.39 17.10 -5.07
CA GLY A 193 -14.25 17.71 -4.05
C GLY A 193 -13.86 17.40 -2.60
N VAL A 194 -12.74 16.73 -2.35
CA VAL A 194 -12.25 16.46 -0.99
C VAL A 194 -11.82 17.77 -0.33
N ARG A 195 -12.27 18.02 0.90
CA ARG A 195 -11.97 19.23 1.70
C ARG A 195 -11.72 18.84 3.16
N PRO A 196 -11.05 19.68 3.95
CA PRO A 196 -10.93 19.49 5.39
C PRO A 196 -12.30 19.45 6.10
N PRO A 197 -12.41 18.71 7.22
CA PRO A 197 -11.41 17.75 7.74
C PRO A 197 -11.38 16.47 6.90
N PHE A 198 -10.19 15.90 6.69
CA PHE A 198 -10.05 14.61 6.01
C PHE A 198 -9.24 13.62 6.86
N LYS A 199 -9.85 12.48 7.19
CA LYS A 199 -9.25 11.47 8.09
C LYS A 199 -7.97 10.82 7.52
N PRO A 200 -7.91 10.42 6.23
CA PRO A 200 -6.79 9.59 5.73
C PRO A 200 -5.41 10.26 5.57
N ASP A 201 -5.33 11.58 5.37
CA ASP A 201 -4.08 12.34 5.14
C ASP A 201 -4.29 13.85 5.38
N ASN A 202 -3.21 14.65 5.38
CA ASN A 202 -3.26 16.12 5.57
C ASN A 202 -3.31 16.95 4.27
N LEU A 203 -3.46 16.32 3.10
CA LEU A 203 -3.39 17.03 1.82
C LEU A 203 -4.52 18.07 1.65
N PRO A 204 -5.78 17.80 2.07
CA PRO A 204 -6.84 18.80 1.98
C PRO A 204 -6.56 20.02 2.86
N GLU A 205 -5.99 19.82 4.06
CA GLU A 205 -5.60 20.91 4.96
C GLU A 205 -4.45 21.72 4.37
N LEU A 206 -3.46 21.06 3.75
CA LEU A 206 -2.37 21.72 3.03
C LEU A 206 -2.89 22.62 1.89
N ILE A 207 -3.80 22.11 1.05
CA ILE A 207 -4.39 22.92 -0.03
C ILE A 207 -5.16 24.12 0.53
N GLN A 208 -5.95 23.92 1.60
CA GLN A 208 -6.68 25.01 2.24
C GLN A 208 -5.73 26.07 2.82
N LEU A 209 -4.59 25.66 3.39
CA LEU A 209 -3.55 26.58 3.86
C LEU A 209 -2.96 27.39 2.70
N ILE A 210 -2.56 26.72 1.61
CA ILE A 210 -1.94 27.38 0.45
C ILE A 210 -2.91 28.35 -0.24
N LEU A 211 -4.20 28.04 -0.28
CA LEU A 211 -5.22 28.97 -0.79
C LEU A 211 -5.31 30.26 0.03
N LYS A 212 -5.03 30.19 1.35
CA LYS A 212 -5.05 31.35 2.26
C LYS A 212 -3.70 32.07 2.31
N GLU A 213 -2.61 31.30 2.31
CA GLU A 213 -1.22 31.73 2.44
C GLU A 213 -0.41 31.14 1.28
N PRO A 214 -0.55 31.70 0.05
CA PRO A 214 0.07 31.15 -1.16
C PRO A 214 1.60 31.16 -1.12
N ASP A 215 2.19 31.97 -0.24
CA ASP A 215 3.64 32.06 -0.04
C ASP A 215 4.19 31.04 0.96
N THR A 216 3.37 30.08 1.38
CA THR A 216 3.79 28.93 2.18
C THR A 216 4.98 28.23 1.53
N LEU A 217 6.03 27.93 2.30
CA LEU A 217 7.18 27.19 1.80
C LEU A 217 6.93 25.69 1.85
N ILE A 218 7.31 24.99 0.79
CA ILE A 218 7.19 23.55 0.61
C ILE A 218 8.58 22.96 0.38
N THR A 219 8.93 21.92 1.12
CA THR A 219 10.18 21.17 0.99
C THR A 219 9.89 19.76 0.46
N LEU A 220 10.50 19.39 -0.66
CA LEU A 220 10.33 18.06 -1.26
C LEU A 220 11.10 17.01 -0.46
N ALA A 221 10.41 16.00 0.08
CA ALA A 221 10.99 14.99 0.96
C ALA A 221 10.89 13.58 0.35
N GLU A 222 11.84 12.71 0.72
CA GLU A 222 11.83 11.30 0.38
C GLU A 222 11.03 10.48 1.41
N GLY A 223 10.37 9.40 0.96
CA GLY A 223 9.65 8.49 1.84
C GLY A 223 8.28 9.01 2.28
N ALA A 224 7.59 8.31 3.17
CA ALA A 224 6.28 8.71 3.66
C ALA A 224 6.38 9.90 4.62
N ASP A 225 6.34 11.10 4.06
CA ASP A 225 6.37 12.34 4.82
C ASP A 225 5.36 12.33 5.98
N TRP A 226 5.85 12.49 7.21
CA TRP A 226 5.02 12.45 8.41
C TRP A 226 4.02 13.62 8.47
N MET A 227 4.37 14.81 7.96
CA MET A 227 3.44 15.95 7.95
C MET A 227 2.21 15.70 7.06
N MET A 228 2.27 14.79 6.09
CA MET A 228 1.16 14.45 5.21
C MET A 228 0.51 13.10 5.52
N CYS A 229 1.33 12.09 5.83
CA CYS A 229 0.92 10.69 5.89
C CYS A 229 0.75 10.15 7.31
N ALA A 230 1.06 10.92 8.36
CA ALA A 230 0.84 10.55 9.77
C ALA A 230 -0.50 9.83 10.05
N PRO A 231 -1.67 10.34 9.62
CA PRO A 231 -2.95 9.68 9.92
C PRO A 231 -3.27 8.48 9.02
N CYS A 232 -2.40 8.14 8.07
CA CYS A 232 -2.67 7.10 7.09
C CYS A 232 -2.52 5.70 7.71
N PRO A 233 -3.49 4.79 7.53
CA PRO A 233 -3.37 3.41 8.03
C PRO A 233 -2.23 2.62 7.35
N ASN A 234 -1.76 3.09 6.20
CA ASN A 234 -0.68 2.47 5.42
C ASN A 234 0.67 3.16 5.61
N CYS A 235 0.79 4.12 6.54
CA CYS A 235 2.08 4.69 6.92
C CYS A 235 2.76 3.77 7.93
N VAL A 236 4.08 3.56 7.77
CA VAL A 236 4.92 2.89 8.77
C VAL A 236 5.94 3.91 9.25
N PRO A 237 5.66 4.62 10.36
CA PRO A 237 6.51 5.71 10.84
C PRO A 237 7.97 5.30 11.06
N ARG A 238 8.20 4.11 11.64
CA ARG A 238 9.55 3.57 11.88
C ARG A 238 10.40 3.45 10.61
N LEU A 239 9.77 3.22 9.46
CA LEU A 239 10.46 3.05 8.18
C LEU A 239 10.43 4.31 7.32
N ASN A 240 9.73 5.37 7.74
CA ASN A 240 9.39 6.50 6.88
C ASN A 240 8.83 6.01 5.51
N ALA A 241 7.93 5.02 5.54
CA ALA A 241 7.51 4.30 4.35
C ALA A 241 5.98 4.18 4.22
N CYS A 242 5.52 4.08 2.98
CA CYS A 242 4.14 3.76 2.65
C CYS A 242 4.07 2.30 2.22
N VAL A 243 3.22 1.51 2.87
CA VAL A 243 3.16 0.05 2.70
C VAL A 243 1.85 -0.41 2.06
N ASN A 244 1.49 0.23 0.94
CA ASN A 244 0.25 -0.04 0.21
C ASN A 244 -0.07 -1.54 0.15
N VAL A 245 -1.31 -1.85 0.54
CA VAL A 245 -1.82 -3.17 0.90
C VAL A 245 -1.65 -4.19 -0.22
N ASN A 246 -1.67 -3.78 -1.49
CA ASN A 246 -1.64 -4.72 -2.64
C ASN A 246 -0.24 -5.02 -3.19
N GLY A 247 0.80 -4.88 -2.37
CA GLY A 247 2.11 -5.45 -2.67
C GLY A 247 3.10 -4.51 -3.37
N SER A 248 2.72 -3.26 -3.66
CA SER A 248 3.63 -2.28 -4.26
C SER A 248 4.60 -1.61 -3.30
N GLY A 249 4.43 -1.82 -1.99
CA GLY A 249 5.50 -1.62 -0.99
C GLY A 249 6.28 -0.31 -1.13
N GLY A 250 5.59 0.80 -1.41
CA GLY A 250 6.21 2.11 -1.61
C GLY A 250 7.03 2.27 -2.90
N LEU A 251 7.34 1.20 -3.64
CA LEU A 251 8.15 1.21 -4.86
C LEU A 251 7.54 2.07 -5.95
N THR A 252 6.24 1.89 -6.22
CA THR A 252 5.54 2.69 -7.23
C THR A 252 5.48 4.16 -6.83
N ASN A 253 5.33 4.44 -5.54
CA ASN A 253 5.36 5.80 -5.00
C ASN A 253 6.75 6.43 -5.11
N GLN A 254 7.82 5.68 -4.89
CA GLN A 254 9.20 6.15 -5.09
C GLN A 254 9.47 6.49 -6.56
N LEU A 255 9.05 5.63 -7.49
CA LEU A 255 9.20 5.90 -8.91
C LEU A 255 8.39 7.14 -9.34
N ARG A 256 7.17 7.30 -8.81
CA ARG A 256 6.35 8.50 -9.05
C ARG A 256 7.03 9.76 -8.53
N ASP A 257 7.62 9.72 -7.34
CA ASP A 257 8.36 10.87 -6.80
C ASP A 257 9.52 11.26 -7.72
N LEU A 258 10.33 10.29 -8.13
CA LEU A 258 11.46 10.52 -9.02
C LEU A 258 11.01 11.06 -10.40
N ARG A 259 9.90 10.56 -10.96
CA ARG A 259 9.32 11.09 -12.19
C ARG A 259 8.84 12.53 -12.02
N THR A 260 8.21 12.85 -10.90
CA THR A 260 7.78 14.22 -10.59
C THR A 260 9.01 15.14 -10.48
N LEU A 261 10.02 14.75 -9.70
CA LEU A 261 11.27 15.50 -9.56
C LEU A 261 11.95 15.73 -10.92
N GLN A 262 12.06 14.68 -11.74
CA GLN A 262 12.63 14.77 -13.08
C GLN A 262 11.87 15.77 -13.96
N LYS A 263 10.54 15.70 -14.00
CA LYS A 263 9.71 16.62 -14.82
C LYS A 263 9.81 18.07 -14.36
N LEU A 264 9.97 18.30 -13.05
CA LEU A 264 10.12 19.64 -12.47
C LEU A 264 11.57 20.15 -12.50
N SER A 265 12.54 19.30 -12.86
CA SER A 265 13.98 19.59 -12.73
C SER A 265 14.38 19.97 -11.29
N LEU A 266 13.81 19.28 -10.31
CA LEU A 266 14.07 19.47 -8.88
C LEU A 266 14.69 18.22 -8.26
N THR A 267 15.15 18.33 -7.01
CA THR A 267 15.67 17.20 -6.22
C THR A 267 15.02 17.18 -4.84
N TYR A 268 15.20 16.10 -4.08
CA TYR A 268 14.84 16.07 -2.67
C TYR A 268 15.61 17.15 -1.90
N GLY A 269 14.95 17.72 -0.88
CA GLY A 269 15.46 18.84 -0.09
C GLY A 269 15.23 20.22 -0.73
N THR A 270 14.79 20.30 -2.00
CA THR A 270 14.39 21.59 -2.58
C THR A 270 13.25 22.19 -1.78
N THR A 271 13.45 23.41 -1.27
CA THR A 271 12.42 24.25 -0.66
C THR A 271 12.02 25.36 -1.61
N MET A 272 10.72 25.56 -1.83
CA MET A 272 10.23 26.65 -2.67
C MET A 272 8.84 27.12 -2.24
N ASN A 273 8.47 28.31 -2.72
CA ASN A 273 7.15 28.90 -2.51
C ASN A 273 6.07 28.03 -3.18
N ALA A 274 4.98 27.74 -2.47
CA ALA A 274 3.88 26.90 -2.93
C ALA A 274 3.23 27.40 -4.22
N ARG A 275 3.02 28.71 -4.36
CA ARG A 275 2.50 29.33 -5.59
C ARG A 275 3.36 28.98 -6.79
N GLU A 276 4.67 29.18 -6.68
CA GLU A 276 5.62 28.92 -7.75
C GLU A 276 5.73 27.42 -8.04
N LEU A 277 5.66 26.57 -7.01
CA LEU A 277 5.65 25.12 -7.17
C LEU A 277 4.42 24.63 -7.93
N TYR A 278 3.21 25.08 -7.57
CA TYR A 278 2.00 24.67 -8.28
C TYR A 278 1.95 25.22 -9.70
N LYS A 279 2.45 26.44 -9.93
CA LYS A 279 2.64 26.98 -11.28
C LYS A 279 3.55 26.06 -12.11
N LEU A 280 4.70 25.67 -11.57
CA LEU A 280 5.64 24.77 -12.24
C LEU A 280 5.03 23.38 -12.50
N ILE A 281 4.30 22.81 -11.54
CA ILE A 281 3.58 21.54 -11.69
C ILE A 281 2.58 21.63 -12.84
N PHE A 282 1.77 22.68 -12.88
CA PHE A 282 0.74 22.82 -13.90
C PHE A 282 1.31 23.11 -15.28
N GLU A 283 2.48 23.74 -15.37
CA GLU A 283 3.20 23.94 -16.63
C GLU A 283 3.84 22.64 -17.13
N LYS A 284 4.59 21.92 -16.28
CA LYS A 284 5.42 20.78 -16.69
C LYS A 284 4.70 19.44 -16.67
N ILE A 285 3.59 19.32 -15.93
CA ILE A 285 2.84 18.07 -15.74
C ILE A 285 1.36 18.31 -16.10
N PRO A 286 1.02 18.36 -17.40
CA PRO A 286 -0.35 18.61 -17.85
C PRO A 286 -1.29 17.40 -17.61
N SER A 287 -0.73 16.20 -17.45
CA SER A 287 -1.45 14.93 -17.30
C SER A 287 -0.79 14.05 -16.24
N THR A 288 -1.59 13.24 -15.54
CA THR A 288 -1.09 12.26 -14.57
C THR A 288 -0.45 11.04 -15.23
N LEU A 289 -0.62 10.83 -16.54
CA LEU A 289 -0.15 9.62 -17.21
C LEU A 289 1.36 9.44 -17.11
N ASP A 290 2.15 10.48 -17.36
CA ASP A 290 3.62 10.41 -17.33
C ASP A 290 4.17 10.10 -15.93
N ILE A 291 3.42 10.43 -14.88
CA ILE A 291 3.85 10.23 -13.49
C ILE A 291 3.27 8.94 -12.95
N CYS A 292 1.95 8.83 -12.95
CA CYS A 292 1.21 7.84 -12.18
C CYS A 292 1.05 6.51 -12.91
N ARG A 293 0.99 6.50 -14.26
CA ARG A 293 0.72 5.28 -15.03
C ARG A 293 1.87 4.28 -14.90
N LEU A 294 1.48 3.02 -14.79
CA LEU A 294 2.36 1.87 -14.73
C LEU A 294 1.76 0.77 -15.62
N ASP A 295 2.51 0.32 -16.61
CA ASP A 295 2.05 -0.73 -17.54
C ASP A 295 2.23 -2.15 -17.00
N SER A 296 2.63 -2.27 -15.73
CA SER A 296 2.76 -3.57 -15.07
C SER A 296 1.38 -4.21 -14.88
N PRO A 297 1.15 -5.44 -15.36
CA PRO A 297 -0.15 -6.09 -15.24
C PRO A 297 -0.39 -6.54 -13.79
N ASN A 298 -1.67 -6.71 -13.39
CA ASN A 298 -2.00 -7.41 -12.14
C ASN A 298 -1.67 -8.91 -12.32
N PRO A 299 -0.88 -9.55 -11.43
CA PRO A 299 -0.53 -9.10 -10.08
C PRO A 299 0.93 -8.67 -9.91
N SER A 300 1.60 -8.03 -10.86
CA SER A 300 2.98 -7.55 -10.62
C SER A 300 3.12 -6.81 -9.28
N VAL A 301 4.27 -6.95 -8.60
CA VAL A 301 4.58 -6.13 -7.41
C VAL A 301 4.64 -4.63 -7.76
N TRP A 302 4.74 -4.28 -9.03
CA TRP A 302 4.67 -2.92 -9.53
C TRP A 302 3.24 -2.48 -9.88
N TRP A 303 2.24 -3.36 -9.76
CA TRP A 303 0.86 -3.02 -10.03
C TRP A 303 0.26 -2.20 -8.87
N ASP A 304 -0.42 -1.12 -9.20
CA ASP A 304 -1.32 -0.45 -8.27
C ASP A 304 -2.54 0.13 -9.02
N GLY A 305 -3.66 0.30 -8.31
CA GLY A 305 -4.92 0.73 -8.93
C GLY A 305 -4.89 2.13 -9.55
N CYS A 306 -4.08 3.05 -8.99
CA CYS A 306 -3.93 4.40 -9.56
C CYS A 306 -3.14 4.35 -10.88
N GLY A 307 -2.12 3.49 -10.95
CA GLY A 307 -1.21 3.36 -12.08
C GLY A 307 -1.78 2.53 -13.22
N ALA A 308 -2.80 1.71 -12.98
CA ALA A 308 -3.49 0.95 -14.01
C ALA A 308 -4.33 1.81 -14.99
N ARG A 309 -4.37 3.14 -14.83
CA ARG A 309 -5.14 4.05 -15.68
C ARG A 309 -4.57 4.13 -17.10
N THR A 310 -5.46 4.04 -18.09
CA THR A 310 -5.14 4.23 -19.52
C THR A 310 -5.40 5.65 -20.01
N THR A 311 -6.20 6.44 -19.27
CA THR A 311 -6.54 7.83 -19.56
C THR A 311 -6.12 8.76 -18.42
N ASN A 312 -6.07 10.07 -18.70
CA ASN A 312 -5.77 11.07 -17.69
C ASN A 312 -6.79 11.02 -16.53
N ASN A 313 -6.40 11.52 -15.36
CA ASN A 313 -7.30 11.64 -14.24
C ASN A 313 -8.14 12.92 -14.36
N GLU A 314 -9.45 12.79 -14.60
CA GLU A 314 -10.40 13.91 -14.68
C GLU A 314 -10.36 14.82 -13.45
N ASN A 315 -10.16 14.23 -12.26
CA ASN A 315 -10.04 15.00 -11.02
C ASN A 315 -8.76 15.83 -10.98
N TYR A 316 -7.68 15.38 -11.63
CA TYR A 316 -6.46 16.17 -11.77
C TYR A 316 -6.71 17.37 -12.68
N GLU A 317 -7.33 17.16 -13.85
CA GLU A 317 -7.68 18.24 -14.79
C GLU A 317 -8.56 19.29 -14.12
N LYS A 318 -9.64 18.86 -13.48
CA LYS A 318 -10.53 19.74 -12.73
C LYS A 318 -9.81 20.46 -11.59
N GLY A 319 -8.97 19.75 -10.84
CA GLY A 319 -8.17 20.32 -9.77
C GLY A 319 -7.21 21.39 -10.27
N ARG A 320 -6.54 21.17 -11.40
CA ARG A 320 -5.67 22.16 -12.05
C ARG A 320 -6.45 23.42 -12.39
N GLU A 321 -7.57 23.31 -13.10
CA GLU A 321 -8.41 24.46 -13.45
C GLU A 321 -8.86 25.24 -12.22
N MET A 322 -9.32 24.54 -11.18
CA MET A 322 -9.75 25.17 -9.95
C MET A 322 -8.62 25.87 -9.20
N LEU A 323 -7.38 25.38 -9.28
CA LEU A 323 -6.22 25.92 -8.56
C LEU A 323 -5.38 26.90 -9.39
N LYS A 324 -5.69 27.16 -10.66
CA LYS A 324 -4.96 28.13 -11.51
C LYS A 324 -4.83 29.52 -10.87
N HIS A 325 -5.86 29.98 -10.17
CA HIS A 325 -5.83 31.29 -9.50
C HIS A 325 -4.79 31.38 -8.37
N VAL A 326 -4.41 30.24 -7.76
CA VAL A 326 -3.31 30.17 -6.80
C VAL A 326 -2.01 30.55 -7.49
N SER A 327 -1.78 30.09 -8.73
CA SER A 327 -0.59 30.40 -9.53
C SER A 327 -0.62 31.79 -10.20
N GLU A 328 -1.78 32.46 -10.25
CA GLU A 328 -1.97 33.67 -11.09
C GLU A 328 -2.22 34.97 -10.31
N ASN A 329 -2.68 34.94 -9.04
CA ASN A 329 -3.12 36.17 -8.35
C ASN A 329 -2.22 36.68 -7.20
N SER A 330 -1.69 37.90 -7.37
CA SER A 330 -1.25 38.82 -6.30
C SER A 330 -2.43 39.12 -5.33
N PRO A 331 -2.21 39.48 -4.05
CA PRO A 331 -3.23 39.39 -2.99
C PRO A 331 -4.30 40.48 -3.12
N SER A 332 -5.31 40.24 -3.96
CA SER A 332 -6.56 41.01 -3.92
C SER A 332 -7.66 40.32 -4.74
N SER A 333 -8.40 39.36 -4.15
CA SER A 333 -9.84 39.24 -4.43
C SER A 333 -10.59 38.28 -3.50
N PRO A 334 -11.91 38.50 -3.32
CA PRO A 334 -12.62 38.18 -2.09
C PRO A 334 -13.21 36.77 -2.06
N LEU A 335 -13.32 36.27 -0.82
CA LEU A 335 -14.09 35.12 -0.40
C LEU A 335 -15.46 35.05 -1.10
N ILE A 336 -15.73 33.92 -1.76
CA ILE A 336 -17.05 33.53 -2.24
C ILE A 336 -17.99 33.53 -1.02
N LYS A 337 -18.95 34.47 -1.01
CA LYS A 337 -20.01 34.53 0.00
C LYS A 337 -20.88 33.27 -0.14
N GLY A 338 -21.01 32.54 0.97
CA GLY A 338 -21.96 31.45 1.09
C GLY A 338 -23.37 31.94 0.83
N ASP A 339 -24.06 31.23 -0.07
CA ASP A 339 -25.44 31.46 -0.43
C ASP A 339 -26.34 31.09 0.77
N LYS A 340 -26.84 32.11 1.49
CA LYS A 340 -27.95 31.97 2.43
C LYS A 340 -29.25 32.19 1.66
N GLY A 341 -29.67 31.18 0.92
CA GLY A 341 -30.95 31.16 0.21
C GLY A 341 -31.94 30.21 0.89
N GLY A 342 -32.47 30.61 2.05
CA GLY A 342 -33.64 29.95 2.63
C GLY A 342 -34.85 30.12 1.72
N ARG A 343 -35.53 29.01 1.41
CA ARG A 343 -36.95 29.01 1.05
C ARG A 343 -37.59 27.75 1.62
N GLY A 344 -38.30 27.93 2.73
CA GLY A 344 -39.28 26.98 3.20
C GLY A 344 -40.45 26.92 2.22
N LEU A 345 -41.01 25.73 2.06
CA LEU A 345 -42.37 25.52 1.56
C LEU A 345 -42.88 24.25 2.23
N TYR A 346 -43.71 24.47 3.25
CA TYR A 346 -44.74 23.54 3.69
C TYR A 346 -45.67 23.26 2.51
N ILE A 347 -45.95 21.99 2.18
CA ILE A 347 -47.27 21.53 1.76
C ILE A 347 -47.50 20.14 2.36
N SER A 348 -48.60 20.04 3.09
CA SER A 348 -49.26 18.86 3.64
C SER A 348 -49.83 17.94 2.55
N GLY A 349 -49.72 16.63 2.77
CA GLY A 349 -50.39 15.57 2.01
C GLY A 349 -49.94 14.21 2.52
#